data_AF-A0A371H4K7-F1
#
_entry.id   AF-A0A371H4K7-F1
#
_cell.length_a   1.000
_cell.length_b   1.000
_cell.length_c   1.000
_cell.angle_alpha   90.00
_cell.angle_beta   90.00
_cell.angle_gamma   90.00
#
_symmetry.space_group_name_H-M   'P 1'
#
loop_
_entity.id
_entity.type
_entity.pdbx_description
1 polymer ?
#
loop_
_entity_poly.entity_id
_entity_poly.type
_entity_poly.pdbx_seq_one_letter_code
_entity_poly.pdbx_strand_id
1 'polypeptide(L)'
;MGPFLISNGYSYILLVVDYAIATKTNDDKVVIDFLKSNIFYWFGVPKALISDQVMSSLLSKYGVVYRVTTAYHPQTNDQAEVFNREIKISLQKMANPNGKDWS
;
A
#
# COMPACT_ATOMS: atom_id res chain seq x y z
N MET A 1 3.87 -2.45 1.06
CA MET A 1 4.74 -3.65 0.85
C MET A 1 6.11 -3.24 0.32
N GLY A 2 7.20 -3.80 0.85
CA GLY A 2 8.57 -3.55 0.36
C GLY A 2 9.63 -3.68 1.47
N PRO A 3 10.91 -3.37 1.18
CA PRO A 3 11.42 -2.90 -0.11
C PRO A 3 11.65 -4.04 -1.14
N PHE A 4 11.28 -3.78 -2.39
CA PHE A 4 11.61 -4.59 -3.57
C PHE A 4 12.86 -4.05 -4.28
N LEU A 5 13.44 -4.83 -5.21
CA LEU A 5 14.50 -4.33 -6.09
C LEU A 5 14.02 -3.10 -6.86
N ILE A 6 14.85 -2.06 -6.96
CA ILE A 6 14.44 -0.81 -7.62
C ILE A 6 14.10 -1.08 -9.10
N SER A 7 12.89 -0.70 -9.49
CA SER A 7 12.35 -0.77 -10.86
C SER A 7 11.82 0.61 -11.24
N ASN A 8 12.38 1.24 -12.29
CA ASN A 8 12.08 2.63 -12.68
C ASN A 8 12.09 3.69 -11.55
N GLY A 9 12.89 3.46 -10.50
CA GLY A 9 12.95 4.33 -9.32
C GLY A 9 11.88 4.06 -8.26
N TYR A 10 11.08 3.01 -8.41
CA TYR A 10 10.10 2.52 -7.44
C TYR A 10 10.63 1.30 -6.69
N SER A 11 10.34 1.21 -5.40
CA SER A 11 10.78 0.11 -4.53
C SER A 11 9.71 -0.37 -3.55
N TYR A 12 8.57 0.31 -3.50
CA TYR A 12 7.44 -0.05 -2.64
C TYR A 12 6.19 -0.23 -3.48
N ILE A 13 5.29 -1.07 -3.00
CA ILE A 13 3.93 -1.22 -3.54
C ILE A 13 2.98 -0.87 -2.42
N LEU A 14 2.12 0.09 -2.67
CA LEU A 14 0.98 0.40 -1.81
C LEU A 14 -0.21 -0.43 -2.29
N LEU A 15 -0.77 -1.21 -1.37
CA LEU A 15 -1.95 -2.03 -1.63
C LEU A 15 -3.16 -1.41 -0.94
N VAL A 16 -4.21 -1.19 -1.70
CA VAL A 16 -5.57 -0.95 -1.22
C VAL A 16 -6.43 -2.09 -1.77
N VAL A 17 -7.49 -2.49 -1.05
CA VAL A 17 -8.20 -3.79 -1.21
C VAL A 17 -8.62 -4.14 -2.65
N ASP A 18 -8.67 -3.20 -3.60
CA ASP A 18 -8.90 -3.45 -5.03
C ASP A 18 -7.86 -2.82 -5.99
N TYR A 19 -6.79 -2.21 -5.47
CA TYR A 19 -5.80 -1.47 -6.26
C TYR A 19 -4.39 -1.60 -5.68
N ALA A 20 -3.42 -2.00 -6.52
CA ALA A 20 -2.00 -2.01 -6.18
C ALA A 20 -1.26 -0.99 -7.04
N ILE A 21 -0.48 -0.08 -6.42
CA ILE A 21 0.30 0.93 -7.14
C ILE A 21 1.72 1.02 -6.56
N ALA A 22 2.72 1.13 -7.43
CA ALA A 22 4.12 1.28 -7.05
C ALA A 22 4.44 2.73 -6.59
N THR A 23 5.18 2.87 -5.48
CA THR A 23 5.64 4.16 -4.95
C THR A 23 7.16 4.19 -4.75
N LYS A 24 7.74 5.39 -4.90
CA LYS A 24 9.19 5.60 -4.77
C LYS A 24 9.65 5.57 -3.31
N THR A 25 8.81 6.06 -2.41
CA THR A 25 9.03 6.06 -0.96
C THR A 25 7.76 5.63 -0.22
N ASN A 26 7.93 5.27 1.05
CA ASN A 26 6.83 4.91 1.96
C ASN A 26 6.53 6.02 2.99
N ASP A 27 6.88 7.27 2.67
CA ASP A 27 6.65 8.41 3.56
C ASP A 27 5.15 8.74 3.65
N ASP A 28 4.67 9.09 4.85
CA ASP A 28 3.25 9.42 5.09
C ASP A 28 2.69 10.45 4.11
N LYS A 29 3.50 11.46 3.73
CA LYS A 29 3.09 12.49 2.76
C LYS A 29 2.80 11.90 1.38
N VAL A 30 3.66 10.99 0.91
CA VAL A 30 3.53 10.35 -0.41
C VAL A 30 2.33 9.41 -0.41
N VAL A 31 2.13 8.66 0.67
CA VAL A 31 0.95 7.78 0.81
C VAL A 31 -0.34 8.59 0.81
N ILE A 32 -0.39 9.74 1.46
CA ILE A 32 -1.60 10.58 1.50
C ILE A 32 -1.87 11.28 0.18
N ASP A 33 -0.85 11.79 -0.50
CA ASP A 33 -1.03 12.42 -1.79
C ASP A 33 -1.51 11.41 -2.85
N PHE A 34 -1.00 10.18 -2.73
CA PHE A 34 -1.51 9.05 -3.49
C PHE A 34 -2.99 8.76 -3.19
N LEU A 35 -3.36 8.62 -1.91
CA LEU A 35 -4.73 8.33 -1.50
C LEU A 35 -5.70 9.40 -2.02
N LYS A 36 -5.29 10.67 -2.00
CA LYS A 36 -6.09 11.75 -2.59
C LYS A 36 -6.29 11.61 -4.08
N SER A 37 -5.19 11.49 -4.82
CA SER A 37 -5.18 11.58 -6.28
C SER A 37 -5.79 10.35 -6.95
N ASN A 38 -5.66 9.18 -6.31
CA ASN A 38 -6.06 7.91 -6.90
C ASN A 38 -7.32 7.34 -6.26
N ILE A 39 -7.55 7.58 -4.96
CA ILE A 39 -8.68 6.98 -4.24
C ILE A 39 -9.76 8.00 -3.96
N PHE A 40 -9.44 9.10 -3.27
CA PHE A 40 -10.47 10.07 -2.86
C PHE A 40 -11.08 10.79 -4.05
N TYR A 41 -10.26 11.09 -5.06
CA TYR A 41 -10.72 11.72 -6.29
C TYR A 41 -11.70 10.83 -7.08
N TRP A 42 -11.44 9.53 -7.17
CA TRP A 42 -12.23 8.60 -7.99
C TRP A 42 -13.41 7.96 -7.24
N PHE A 43 -13.21 7.59 -5.98
CA PHE A 43 -14.18 6.82 -5.18
C PHE A 43 -14.77 7.61 -4.01
N GLY A 44 -14.31 8.85 -3.79
CA GLY A 44 -14.65 9.62 -2.60
C GLY A 44 -13.84 9.21 -1.37
N VAL A 45 -14.05 9.94 -0.28
CA VAL A 45 -13.30 9.70 0.97
C VAL A 45 -13.84 8.45 1.68
N PRO A 46 -13.01 7.42 1.93
CA PRO A 46 -13.44 6.21 2.60
C PRO A 46 -13.78 6.49 4.06
N LYS A 47 -14.81 5.82 4.58
CA LYS A 47 -15.26 6.00 5.97
C LYS A 47 -14.25 5.45 7.00
N ALA A 48 -13.48 4.44 6.62
CA ALA A 48 -12.46 3.85 7.47
C ALA A 48 -11.25 3.42 6.63
N LEU A 49 -10.06 3.52 7.22
CA LEU A 49 -8.82 3.05 6.63
C LEU A 49 -8.04 2.29 7.70
N ILE A 50 -7.56 1.10 7.34
CA ILE A 50 -6.78 0.23 8.20
C ILE A 50 -5.38 0.16 7.60
N SER A 51 -4.36 0.49 8.38
CA SER A 51 -2.95 0.35 7.96
C SER A 51 -2.06 0.01 9.16
N ASP A 52 -0.94 -0.62 8.86
CA ASP A 52 0.13 -0.98 9.78
C ASP A 52 1.10 0.18 10.08
N GLN A 53 1.00 1.31 9.35
CA GLN A 53 1.84 2.49 9.55
C GLN A 53 1.08 3.61 10.28
N VAL A 54 1.72 4.34 11.19
CA VAL A 54 1.03 5.39 11.96
C VAL A 54 0.79 6.66 11.12
N MET A 55 -0.31 6.71 10.36
CA MET A 55 -0.74 7.88 9.56
C MET A 55 -1.85 8.72 10.22
N SER A 56 -2.12 8.48 11.52
CA SER A 56 -3.37 8.87 12.19
C SER A 56 -3.65 10.38 12.20
N SER A 57 -2.63 11.20 12.38
CA SER A 57 -2.77 12.65 12.51
C SER A 57 -3.19 13.34 11.21
N LEU A 58 -2.87 12.73 10.06
CA LEU A 58 -3.11 13.33 8.75
C LEU A 58 -4.36 12.78 8.04
N LEU A 59 -4.91 11.65 8.48
CA LEU A 59 -6.16 11.09 7.95
C LEU A 59 -7.39 11.59 8.71
N SER A 60 -7.24 11.97 9.99
CA SER A 60 -8.32 12.52 10.81
C SER A 60 -8.95 13.78 10.21
N LYS A 61 -8.16 14.64 9.54
CA LYS A 61 -8.66 15.84 8.84
C LYS A 61 -9.63 15.56 7.68
N TYR A 62 -9.65 14.33 7.17
CA TYR A 62 -10.59 13.92 6.13
C TYR A 62 -11.82 13.19 6.69
N GLY A 63 -11.95 13.10 8.02
CA GLY A 63 -13.04 12.33 8.66
C GLY A 63 -12.92 10.82 8.49
N VAL A 64 -11.74 10.33 8.08
CA VAL A 64 -11.47 8.90 7.92
C VAL A 64 -11.22 8.30 9.30
N VAL A 65 -12.00 7.29 9.68
CA VAL A 65 -11.74 6.51 10.90
C VAL A 65 -10.49 5.66 10.64
N TYR A 66 -9.37 6.09 11.21
CA TYR A 66 -8.10 5.41 11.03
C TYR A 66 -7.87 4.38 12.14
N ARG A 67 -7.62 3.12 11.75
CA ARG A 67 -7.25 2.05 12.68
C ARG A 67 -5.84 1.59 12.35
N VAL A 68 -4.94 1.76 13.33
CA VAL A 68 -3.61 1.16 13.25
C VAL A 68 -3.74 -0.31 13.58
N THR A 69 -3.35 -1.18 12.66
CA THR A 69 -3.07 -2.58 13.01
C THR A 69 -1.70 -2.61 13.68
N THR A 70 -1.64 -3.06 14.93
CA THR A 70 -0.37 -3.40 15.58
C THR A 70 0.35 -4.43 14.71
N ALA A 71 1.62 -4.18 14.41
CA ALA A 71 2.46 -5.11 13.66
C ALA A 71 2.32 -6.54 14.22
N TYR A 72 2.14 -7.51 13.33
CA TYR A 72 2.01 -8.94 13.65
C TYR A 72 0.77 -9.36 14.46
N HIS A 73 -0.41 -8.85 14.12
CA HIS A 73 -1.69 -9.50 14.49
C HIS A 73 -2.43 -10.00 13.23
N PRO A 74 -2.22 -11.26 12.81
CA PRO A 74 -2.81 -11.82 11.58
C PRO A 74 -4.34 -11.70 11.54
N GLN A 75 -5.02 -11.85 12.68
CA GLN A 75 -6.48 -11.95 12.79
C GLN A 75 -7.30 -10.81 12.14
N THR A 76 -6.74 -9.62 11.93
CA THR A 76 -7.45 -8.49 11.27
C THR A 76 -6.94 -8.21 9.85
N ASN A 77 -5.77 -8.76 9.49
CA ASN A 77 -5.08 -8.49 8.24
C ASN A 77 -4.79 -9.76 7.42
N ASP A 78 -5.36 -10.91 7.81
CA ASP A 78 -5.12 -12.23 7.19
C ASP A 78 -5.35 -12.20 5.68
N GLN A 79 -6.43 -11.56 5.22
CA GLN A 79 -6.71 -11.43 3.79
C GLN A 79 -5.66 -10.58 3.06
N ALA A 80 -5.23 -9.47 3.66
CA ALA A 80 -4.20 -8.63 3.08
C ALA A 80 -2.85 -9.35 3.05
N GLU A 81 -2.52 -10.14 4.08
CA GLU A 81 -1.27 -10.91 4.13
C GLU A 81 -1.23 -12.00 3.06
N VAL A 82 -2.32 -12.75 2.87
CA VAL A 82 -2.46 -13.73 1.80
C VAL A 82 -2.31 -13.06 0.44
N PHE A 83 -3.03 -11.95 0.21
CA PHE A 83 -2.96 -11.21 -1.05
C PHE A 83 -1.57 -10.62 -1.31
N ASN A 84 -0.91 -10.11 -0.26
CA ASN A 84 0.47 -9.61 -0.32
C ASN A 84 1.44 -10.70 -0.78
N ARG A 85 1.27 -11.92 -0.26
CA ARG A 85 2.08 -13.08 -0.63
C ARG A 85 1.86 -13.49 -2.08
N GLU A 86 0.61 -13.53 -2.54
CA GLU A 86 0.28 -13.88 -3.93
C GLU A 86 0.79 -12.84 -4.93
N ILE A 87 0.69 -11.55 -4.62
CA ILE A 87 1.28 -10.48 -5.41
C ILE A 87 2.80 -10.65 -5.49
N LYS A 88 3.48 -10.89 -4.36
CA LYS A 88 4.93 -11.07 -4.35
C LYS A 88 5.37 -12.23 -5.24
N ILE A 89 4.65 -13.36 -5.20
CA ILE A 89 4.92 -14.51 -6.06
C ILE A 89 4.68 -14.17 -7.53
N SER A 90 3.59 -13.48 -7.84
CA SER A 90 3.24 -13.10 -9.21
C SER A 90 4.25 -12.12 -9.82
N LEU A 91 4.67 -11.11 -9.04
CA LEU A 91 5.71 -10.16 -9.46
C LEU A 91 7.06 -10.83 -9.67
N GLN A 92 7.44 -11.78 -8.81
CA GLN A 92 8.66 -12.57 -9.01
C GLN A 92 8.63 -13.40 -10.30
N LYS A 93 7.45 -13.91 -10.69
CA LYS A 93 7.28 -14.66 -11.93
C LYS A 93 7.26 -13.78 -13.18
N MET A 94 6.72 -12.57 -13.08
CA MET A 94 6.60 -11.62 -14.20
C MET A 94 7.87 -10.80 -14.42
N ALA A 95 8.65 -10.53 -13.37
CA ALA A 95 9.90 -9.80 -13.51
C ALA A 95 10.93 -10.64 -14.30
N ASN A 96 11.63 -9.99 -15.23
CA ASN A 96 12.79 -10.57 -15.92
C ASN A 96 13.81 -11.15 -14.91
N PRO A 97 14.74 -12.03 -15.33
CA PRO A 97 15.71 -12.67 -14.42
C PRO A 97 16.48 -11.72 -13.50
N ASN A 98 16.60 -10.45 -13.90
CA ASN A 98 17.26 -9.39 -13.14
C ASN A 98 16.37 -8.70 -12.08
N GLY A 99 15.06 -9.02 -12.01
CA GLY A 99 14.11 -8.52 -11.02
C GLY A 99 13.79 -7.02 -11.10
N LYS A 100 14.04 -6.38 -12.25
CA LYS A 100 14.03 -4.91 -12.39
C LYS A 100 12.87 -4.33 -13.21
N ASP A 101 11.99 -5.15 -13.76
CA ASP A 101 10.92 -4.71 -14.68
C ASP A 101 9.52 -5.04 -14.12
N TRP A 102 9.28 -4.69 -12.85
CA TRP A 102 8.01 -4.98 -12.18
C TRP A 102 7.15 -3.73 -11.90
N SER A 103 7.72 -2.51 -12.03
CA SER A 103 7.01 -1.24 -11.84
C SER A 103 6.10 -0.87 -12.99
#